data_AF-A0A177GAX7-F1
#
_entry.id   AF-A0A177GAX7-F1
#
_cell.length_a   1.000
_cell.length_b   1.000
_cell.length_c   1.000
_cell.angle_alpha   90.00
_cell.angle_beta   90.00
_cell.angle_gamma   90.00
#
_symmetry.space_group_name_H-M   'P 1'
#
loop_
_entity.id
_entity.type
_entity.pdbx_description
1 polymer ?
#
loop_
_entity_poly.entity_id
_entity_poly.type
_entity_poly.pdbx_seq_one_letter_code
_entity_poly.pdbx_strand_id
1 'polypeptide(L)'
;MRLWVENELAHRFSFTCCETQDDFRRSSKAVTRSGQVKEPGGRHEKDDRHRIDDRSRYVLGWNNAIKIAALEDRQREQEALIQKHAGEIAQAENTRKMLQERFETLTRLERYPDYTQLDWQSAAQKCCATDSRAGSTDRDIRCSA
;
A
#
# COMPACT_ATOMS: atom_id res chain seq x y z
N MET A 1 22.04 -13.91 51.82
CA MET A 1 21.51 -13.74 50.45
C MET A 1 20.56 -12.54 50.35
N ARG A 2 19.50 -12.45 51.18
CA ARG A 2 18.54 -11.33 51.19
C ARG A 2 19.19 -9.93 51.31
N LEU A 3 20.08 -9.73 52.27
CA LEU A 3 20.81 -8.46 52.50
C LEU A 3 21.61 -8.00 51.27
N TRP A 4 22.22 -8.94 50.53
CA TRP A 4 22.96 -8.60 49.32
C TRP A 4 22.02 -8.13 48.21
N VAL A 5 20.89 -8.81 48.00
CA VAL A 5 19.89 -8.42 47.00
C VAL A 5 19.28 -7.05 47.33
N GLU A 6 18.91 -6.81 48.59
CA GLU A 6 18.34 -5.53 49.03
C GLU A 6 19.34 -4.38 48.82
N ASN A 7 20.61 -4.58 49.17
CA ASN A 7 21.65 -3.59 48.97
C ASN A 7 21.88 -3.30 47.48
N GLU A 8 21.88 -4.34 46.65
CA GLU A 8 22.08 -4.20 45.21
C GLU A 8 20.89 -3.51 44.52
N LEU A 9 19.68 -3.79 44.98
CA LEU A 9 18.48 -3.10 44.52
C LEU A 9 18.51 -1.62 44.90
N ALA A 10 18.85 -1.30 46.14
CA ALA A 10 18.98 0.08 46.61
C ALA A 10 20.07 0.85 45.84
N HIS A 11 21.20 0.20 45.56
CA HIS A 11 22.30 0.83 44.85
C HIS A 11 21.99 1.06 43.35
N ARG A 12 21.45 0.04 42.66
CA ARG A 12 21.26 0.10 41.19
C ARG A 12 19.96 0.77 40.77
N PHE A 13 18.90 0.67 41.57
CA PHE A 13 17.55 1.10 41.19
C PHE A 13 17.00 2.23 42.06
N SER A 14 17.85 3.02 42.71
CA SER A 14 17.51 4.25 43.45
C SER A 14 17.08 5.42 42.55
N PHE A 15 16.15 5.18 41.62
CA PHE A 15 15.57 6.22 40.77
C PHE A 15 14.48 6.99 41.53
N THR A 16 14.57 8.32 41.49
CA THR A 16 13.48 9.19 41.92
C THR A 16 12.46 9.34 40.80
N CYS A 17 11.19 9.07 41.06
CA CYS A 17 10.11 9.37 40.13
C CYS A 17 9.82 10.88 40.19
N CYS A 18 10.08 11.60 39.11
CA CYS A 18 9.91 13.05 39.04
C CYS A 18 8.65 13.40 38.24
N GLU A 19 7.78 14.21 38.82
CA GLU A 19 6.61 14.77 38.13
C GLU A 19 6.95 16.05 37.37
N THR A 20 7.90 16.84 37.88
CA THR A 20 8.33 18.10 37.28
C THR A 20 9.76 18.03 36.74
N GLN A 21 10.08 18.91 35.78
CA GLN A 21 11.43 19.02 35.24
C GLN A 21 12.44 19.54 36.29
N ASP A 22 11.99 20.37 37.22
CA ASP A 22 12.86 20.92 38.26
C ASP A 22 13.29 19.85 39.26
N ASP A 23 12.40 18.92 39.62
CA ASP A 23 12.74 17.75 40.43
C ASP A 23 13.74 16.86 39.70
N PHE A 24 13.53 16.63 38.40
CA PHE A 24 14.44 15.83 37.57
C PHE A 24 15.85 16.43 37.47
N ARG A 25 15.97 17.76 37.43
CA ARG A 25 17.27 18.44 37.43
C ARG A 25 17.99 18.30 38.77
N ARG A 26 17.27 18.41 39.88
CA ARG A 26 17.84 18.36 41.25
C ARG A 26 18.27 16.94 41.65
N SER A 27 17.54 15.92 41.22
CA SER A 27 17.84 14.53 41.56
C SER A 27 19.09 14.01 40.85
N SER A 28 19.90 13.21 41.54
CA SER A 28 21.11 12.58 40.96
C SER A 28 20.78 11.45 40.00
N LYS A 29 19.71 10.69 40.30
CA LYS A 29 19.20 9.57 39.52
C LYS A 29 17.69 9.66 39.48
N ALA A 30 17.11 9.79 38.28
CA ALA A 30 15.70 10.15 38.14
C ALA A 30 15.06 9.56 36.89
N VAL A 31 13.74 9.36 36.96
CA VAL A 31 12.89 9.00 35.83
C VAL A 31 11.67 9.90 35.78
N THR A 32 11.29 10.36 34.60
CA THR A 32 10.04 11.12 34.42
C THR A 32 8.93 10.24 33.84
N ARG A 33 7.68 10.66 34.04
CA ARG A 33 6.53 10.05 33.33
C ARG A 33 6.64 10.15 31.81
N SER A 34 7.43 11.10 31.30
CA SER A 34 7.72 11.28 29.88
C SER A 34 8.89 10.41 29.40
N GLY A 35 9.37 9.45 30.20
CA GLY A 35 10.36 8.44 29.79
C GLY A 35 11.79 8.95 29.73
N GLN A 36 12.08 10.11 30.32
CA GLN A 36 13.46 10.58 30.46
C GLN A 36 14.11 9.85 31.64
N VAL A 37 15.32 9.35 31.44
CA VAL A 37 16.12 8.68 32.47
C VAL A 37 17.41 9.45 32.68
N LYS A 38 17.71 9.77 33.94
CA LYS A 38 18.96 10.39 34.37
C LYS A 38 19.75 9.42 35.21
N GLU A 39 20.98 9.14 34.79
CA GLU A 39 21.93 8.32 35.53
C GLU A 39 23.01 9.19 36.20
N PRO A 40 23.63 8.70 37.30
CA PRO A 40 24.79 9.33 37.89
C PRO A 40 25.92 9.45 36.85
N GLY A 41 26.55 10.62 36.76
CA GLY A 41 27.61 10.89 35.76
C GLY A 41 27.16 11.70 34.54
N GLY A 42 25.94 12.25 34.55
CA GLY A 42 25.48 13.23 33.56
C GLY A 42 24.91 12.65 32.27
N ARG A 43 24.77 11.33 32.17
CA ARG A 43 24.06 10.68 31.06
C ARG A 43 22.56 10.86 31.24
N HIS A 44 21.95 11.61 30.32
CA HIS A 44 20.51 11.73 30.19
C HIS A 44 20.09 10.95 28.94
N GLU A 45 19.19 9.99 29.10
CA GLU A 45 18.65 9.18 28.02
C GLU A 45 17.17 9.50 27.83
N LYS A 46 16.80 9.75 26.57
CA LYS A 46 15.41 9.86 26.13
C LYS A 46 15.27 8.94 24.92
N ASP A 47 14.63 7.80 25.12
CA ASP A 47 14.37 6.85 24.04
C ASP A 47 13.13 7.28 23.25
N ASP A 48 13.35 8.12 22.24
CA ASP A 48 12.30 8.64 21.36
C ASP A 48 11.99 7.73 20.16
N ARG A 49 12.58 6.52 20.10
CA ARG A 49 12.34 5.58 18.98
C ARG A 49 10.88 5.15 18.89
N HIS A 50 10.16 5.20 20.00
CA HIS A 50 8.75 4.85 20.11
C HIS A 50 8.03 5.94 20.88
N ARG A 51 6.75 6.14 20.57
CA ARG A 51 5.93 7.05 21.36
C ARG A 51 5.77 6.46 22.76
N ILE A 52 5.82 7.32 23.77
CA ILE A 52 5.71 6.86 25.16
C ILE A 52 4.35 6.27 25.52
N ASP A 53 3.30 6.63 24.79
CA ASP A 53 1.95 6.10 24.96
C ASP A 53 1.73 4.76 24.24
N ASP A 54 2.74 4.24 23.54
CA ASP A 54 2.69 2.93 22.88
C ASP A 54 2.73 1.79 23.90
N ARG A 55 1.53 1.38 24.33
CA ARG A 55 1.32 0.29 25.30
C ARG A 55 1.84 -1.06 24.82
N SER A 56 2.08 -1.26 23.52
CA SER A 56 2.66 -2.51 23.01
C SER A 56 4.10 -2.73 23.48
N ARG A 57 4.80 -1.64 23.86
CA ARG A 57 6.20 -1.66 24.30
C ARG A 57 6.37 -1.81 25.81
N TYR A 58 5.29 -1.66 26.57
CA TYR A 58 5.34 -1.73 28.02
C TYR A 58 5.68 -3.16 28.46
N VAL A 59 6.68 -3.30 29.33
CA VAL A 59 7.00 -4.54 30.05
C VAL A 59 6.49 -4.38 31.49
N LEU A 60 5.18 -4.51 31.67
CA LEU A 60 4.53 -4.34 32.98
C LEU A 60 4.31 -5.71 33.64
N GLY A 61 5.36 -6.26 34.25
CA GLY A 61 5.25 -7.42 35.15
C GLY A 61 4.51 -8.64 34.58
N TRP A 62 3.87 -9.41 35.47
CA TRP A 62 3.34 -10.75 35.19
C TRP A 62 2.09 -10.81 34.30
N ASN A 63 1.49 -9.67 33.91
CA ASN A 63 0.26 -9.63 33.11
C ASN A 63 0.47 -8.92 31.77
N ASN A 64 0.42 -9.70 30.68
CA ASN A 64 0.60 -9.23 29.31
C ASN A 64 -0.72 -8.95 28.57
N ALA A 65 -1.88 -9.06 29.20
CA ALA A 65 -3.18 -8.94 28.53
C ALA A 65 -3.37 -7.59 27.81
N ILE A 66 -2.92 -6.48 28.42
CA ILE A 66 -2.99 -5.14 27.81
C ILE A 66 -2.11 -5.06 26.55
N LYS A 67 -0.94 -5.70 26.58
CA LYS A 67 -0.02 -5.74 25.44
C LYS A 67 -0.57 -6.59 24.31
N ILE A 68 -1.18 -7.73 24.64
CA ILE A 68 -1.85 -8.60 23.66
C ILE A 68 -2.97 -7.82 22.96
N ALA A 69 -3.88 -7.20 23.72
CA ALA A 69 -4.97 -6.40 23.15
C ALA A 69 -4.46 -5.28 22.24
N ALA A 70 -3.43 -4.54 22.67
CA ALA A 70 -2.84 -3.47 21.84
C ALA A 70 -2.20 -4.00 20.54
N LEU A 71 -1.61 -5.20 20.57
CA LEU A 71 -1.05 -5.83 19.38
C LEU A 71 -2.13 -6.38 18.45
N GLU A 72 -3.21 -6.95 18.99
CA GLU A 72 -4.37 -7.40 18.23
C GLU A 72 -5.08 -6.24 17.53
N ASP A 73 -5.24 -5.09 18.20
CA ASP A 73 -5.76 -3.86 17.60
C ASP A 73 -4.89 -3.41 16.42
N ARG A 74 -3.57 -3.36 16.64
CA ARG A 74 -2.62 -3.00 15.59
C ARG A 74 -2.66 -3.99 14.43
N GLN A 75 -2.78 -5.27 14.70
CA GLN A 75 -2.92 -6.29 13.65
C GLN A 75 -4.16 -6.03 12.79
N ARG A 76 -5.32 -5.78 13.41
CA ARG A 76 -6.57 -5.48 12.69
C ARG A 76 -6.46 -4.23 11.82
N GLU A 77 -5.82 -3.18 12.32
CA GLU A 77 -5.56 -1.97 11.54
C GLU A 77 -4.68 -2.26 10.31
N GLN A 78 -3.61 -3.04 10.48
CA GLN A 78 -2.73 -3.40 9.36
C GLN A 78 -3.44 -4.29 8.34
N GLU A 79 -4.26 -5.24 8.79
CA GLU A 79 -5.07 -6.08 7.91
C GLU A 79 -6.04 -5.24 7.06
N ALA A 80 -6.70 -4.25 7.67
CA ALA A 80 -7.57 -3.33 6.94
C ALA A 80 -6.81 -2.52 5.87
N LEU A 81 -5.59 -2.06 6.18
CA LEU A 81 -4.73 -1.37 5.21
C LEU A 81 -4.29 -2.30 4.07
N ILE A 82 -3.94 -3.55 4.37
CA ILE A 82 -3.59 -4.55 3.36
C ILE A 82 -4.77 -4.76 2.40
N GLN A 83 -5.99 -4.93 2.92
CA GLN A 83 -7.17 -5.12 2.08
C GLN A 83 -7.46 -3.89 1.21
N LYS A 84 -7.32 -2.68 1.77
CA LYS A 84 -7.47 -1.43 1.03
C LYS A 84 -6.47 -1.37 -0.13
N HIS A 85 -5.19 -1.58 0.14
CA HIS A 85 -4.15 -1.52 -0.88
C HIS A 85 -4.28 -2.62 -1.93
N ALA A 86 -4.70 -3.83 -1.53
CA ALA A 86 -5.01 -4.90 -2.48
C ALA A 86 -6.13 -4.49 -3.46
N GLY A 87 -7.17 -3.80 -2.96
CA GLY A 87 -8.23 -3.22 -3.79
C GLY A 87 -7.71 -2.15 -4.76
N GLU A 88 -6.87 -1.23 -4.29
CA GLU A 88 -6.24 -0.19 -5.13
C GLU A 88 -5.37 -0.79 -6.23
N ILE A 89 -4.58 -1.82 -5.91
CA ILE A 89 -3.75 -2.55 -6.89
C ILE A 89 -4.62 -3.22 -7.94
N ALA A 90 -5.67 -3.93 -7.53
CA ALA A 90 -6.57 -4.61 -8.47
C ALA A 90 -7.24 -3.63 -9.45
N GLN A 91 -7.66 -2.44 -8.96
CA GLN A 91 -8.22 -1.39 -9.82
C GLN A 91 -7.19 -0.83 -10.80
N ALA A 92 -5.96 -0.58 -10.34
CA ALA A 92 -4.88 -0.11 -11.20
C ALA A 92 -4.52 -1.14 -12.28
N GLU A 93 -4.47 -2.43 -11.92
CA GLU A 93 -4.21 -3.51 -12.87
C GLU A 93 -5.30 -3.65 -13.93
N ASN A 94 -6.57 -3.56 -13.54
CA ASN A 94 -7.68 -3.58 -14.50
C ASN A 94 -7.62 -2.39 -15.46
N THR A 95 -7.32 -1.20 -14.94
CA THR A 95 -7.15 0.00 -15.77
C THR A 95 -5.99 -0.17 -16.75
N ARG A 96 -4.86 -0.69 -16.28
CA ARG A 96 -3.69 -0.98 -17.12
C ARG A 96 -4.03 -1.98 -18.24
N LYS A 97 -4.75 -3.06 -17.94
CA LYS A 97 -5.17 -4.06 -18.94
C LYS A 97 -6.08 -3.44 -19.99
N MET A 98 -7.08 -2.67 -19.59
CA MET A 98 -7.99 -1.98 -20.51
C MET A 98 -7.26 -1.00 -21.42
N LEU A 99 -6.31 -0.22 -20.89
CA LEU A 99 -5.49 0.68 -21.70
C LEU A 99 -4.57 -0.08 -22.66
N GLN A 100 -4.00 -1.21 -22.22
CA GLN A 100 -3.16 -2.07 -23.06
C GLN A 100 -3.96 -2.65 -24.23
N GLU A 101 -5.17 -3.17 -24.00
CA GLU A 101 -6.04 -3.70 -25.05
C GLU A 101 -6.42 -2.61 -26.07
N ARG A 102 -6.72 -1.40 -25.60
CA ARG A 102 -7.00 -0.24 -26.46
C ARG A 102 -5.78 0.16 -27.27
N PHE A 103 -4.61 0.20 -26.65
CA PHE A 103 -3.36 0.50 -27.33
C PHE A 103 -3.06 -0.52 -28.43
N GLU A 104 -3.16 -1.81 -28.13
CA GLU A 104 -2.95 -2.89 -29.12
C GLU A 104 -3.93 -2.80 -30.28
N THR A 105 -5.19 -2.44 -30.01
CA THR A 105 -6.21 -2.20 -31.06
C THR A 105 -5.80 -1.05 -31.97
N LEU A 106 -5.34 0.07 -31.39
CA LEU A 106 -4.87 1.23 -32.16
C LEU A 106 -3.62 0.88 -33.00
N THR A 107 -2.66 0.15 -32.44
CA THR A 107 -1.47 -0.29 -33.18
C THR A 107 -1.81 -1.27 -34.32
N ARG A 108 -2.85 -2.10 -34.17
CA ARG A 108 -3.34 -2.93 -35.29
C ARG A 108 -3.93 -2.09 -36.41
N LEU A 109 -4.70 -1.05 -36.07
CA LEU A 109 -5.28 -0.13 -37.04
C LEU A 109 -4.21 0.67 -37.80
N GLU A 110 -3.11 1.02 -37.14
CA GLU A 110 -1.97 1.72 -37.77
C GLU A 110 -1.36 0.96 -38.96
N ARG A 111 -1.51 -0.38 -39.04
CA ARG A 111 -1.05 -1.17 -40.19
C ARG A 111 -1.79 -0.88 -41.48
N TYR A 112 -2.95 -0.22 -41.41
CA TYR A 112 -3.77 0.14 -42.56
C TYR A 112 -3.64 1.65 -42.80
N PRO A 113 -2.73 2.07 -43.72
CA PRO A 113 -2.50 3.50 -43.99
C PRO A 113 -3.67 4.16 -44.75
N ASP A 114 -4.57 3.36 -45.33
CA ASP A 114 -5.75 3.83 -46.05
C ASP A 114 -7.01 3.12 -45.55
N TYR A 115 -8.02 3.91 -45.17
CA TYR A 115 -9.31 3.43 -44.69
C TYR A 115 -10.04 2.57 -45.74
N THR A 116 -9.77 2.78 -47.04
CA THR A 116 -10.38 1.96 -48.10
C THR A 116 -10.05 0.47 -47.99
N GLN A 117 -8.98 0.11 -47.26
CA GLN A 117 -8.59 -1.28 -47.00
C GLN A 117 -9.41 -1.92 -45.86
N LEU A 118 -10.04 -1.11 -45.02
CA LEU A 118 -10.93 -1.54 -43.94
C LEU A 118 -12.42 -1.39 -44.31
N ASP A 119 -12.73 -0.57 -45.33
CA ASP A 119 -14.10 -0.32 -45.80
C ASP A 119 -14.65 -1.47 -46.67
N TRP A 120 -15.09 -2.51 -45.97
CA TRP A 120 -15.74 -3.67 -46.60
C TRP A 120 -17.08 -3.33 -47.27
N GLN A 121 -17.77 -2.25 -46.86
CA GLN A 121 -19.07 -1.88 -47.42
C GLN A 121 -18.90 -1.33 -48.83
N SER A 122 -17.95 -0.43 -49.04
CA SER A 122 -17.60 0.06 -50.37
C SER A 122 -17.09 -1.06 -51.27
N ALA A 123 -16.35 -2.04 -50.73
CA ALA A 123 -15.92 -3.22 -51.48
C ALA A 123 -17.10 -4.10 -51.90
N ALA A 124 -18.04 -4.37 -50.99
CA ALA A 124 -19.25 -5.14 -51.28
C ALA A 124 -20.13 -4.46 -52.33
N GLN A 125 -20.32 -3.14 -52.25
CA GLN A 125 -21.06 -2.37 -53.25
C GLN A 125 -20.42 -2.44 -54.64
N LYS A 126 -19.08 -2.40 -54.73
CA LYS A 126 -18.35 -2.57 -55.99
C LYS A 126 -18.56 -3.96 -56.58
N CYS A 127 -18.49 -5.03 -55.77
CA CYS A 127 -18.75 -6.40 -56.23
C CYS A 127 -20.20 -6.57 -56.75
N CYS A 128 -21.20 -6.07 -56.02
CA CYS A 128 -22.60 -6.12 -56.47
C CYS A 128 -22.83 -5.29 -57.75
N ALA A 129 -22.15 -4.15 -57.90
CA ALA A 129 -22.19 -3.35 -59.11
C ALA A 129 -21.53 -4.04 -60.32
N THR A 130 -20.47 -4.83 -60.12
CA THR A 130 -19.87 -5.63 -61.18
C THR A 130 -20.74 -6.83 -61.56
N ASP A 131 -21.39 -7.49 -60.60
CA ASP A 131 -22.31 -8.61 -60.88
C ASP A 131 -23.54 -8.17 -61.69
N SER A 132 -24.09 -6.99 -61.38
CA SER A 132 -25.21 -6.42 -62.14
C SER A 132 -24.84 -6.01 -63.57
N ARG A 133 -23.60 -5.54 -63.81
CA ARG A 133 -23.07 -5.30 -65.17
C ARG A 133 -22.79 -6.59 -65.94
N ALA A 134 -22.28 -7.64 -65.28
CA ALA A 134 -22.08 -8.94 -65.92
C ALA A 134 -23.42 -9.58 -66.33
N GLY A 135 -24.46 -9.43 -65.50
CA GLY A 135 -25.82 -9.91 -65.78
C GLY A 135 -26.59 -9.16 -66.88
N SER A 136 -26.16 -7.95 -67.27
CA SER A 136 -26.67 -7.27 -68.48
C SER A 136 -25.96 -7.76 -69.74
N THR A 137 -24.64 -7.99 -69.69
CA THR A 137 -23.86 -8.41 -70.86
C THR A 137 -24.14 -9.87 -71.27
N ASP A 138 -24.45 -10.77 -70.32
CA ASP A 138 -24.86 -12.16 -70.64
C ASP A 138 -26.28 -12.26 -71.26
N ARG A 139 -27.08 -11.19 -71.13
CA ARG A 139 -28.39 -11.07 -71.79
C ARG A 139 -28.26 -10.60 -73.25
N ASP A 140 -27.27 -9.77 -73.56
CA ASP A 140 -27.02 -9.26 -74.91
C ASP A 140 -26.35 -10.29 -75.84
N ILE A 141 -25.53 -11.20 -75.29
CA ILE A 141 -24.88 -12.27 -76.08
C ILE A 141 -25.90 -13.33 -76.56
N ARG A 142 -27.02 -13.49 -75.86
CA ARG A 142 -28.04 -14.51 -76.18
C ARG A 142 -29.03 -14.09 -77.28
N CYS A 143 -28.91 -12.88 -77.84
CA CYS A 143 -29.84 -12.31 -78.84
C CYS A 143 -29.24 -12.17 -80.26
N SER A 144 -28.06 -12.72 -80.54
CA SER A 144 -27.37 -12.62 -81.86
C SER A 144 -27.12 -13.98 -82.54
N ALA A 145 -28.05 -14.94 -82.45
CA ALA A 145 -28.02 -16.19 -83.21
C ALA A 145 -29.28 -16.35 -84.06
#